data_AF-A0A6A6NKA6-F1
#
_entry.id   AF-A0A6A6NKA6-F1
#
_cell.length_a   1.000
_cell.length_b   1.000
_cell.length_c   1.000
_cell.angle_alpha   90.00
_cell.angle_beta   90.00
_cell.angle_gamma   90.00
#
_symmetry.space_group_name_H-M   'P 1'
#
loop_
_entity.id
_entity.type
_entity.pdbx_description
1 polymer ?
#
loop_
_entity_poly.entity_id
_entity_poly.type
_entity_poly.pdbx_seq_one_letter_code
_entity_poly.pdbx_strand_id
1 'polypeptide(L)'
;MIAIKDFGLSFDYVAVNMAKGERLTPEYLQLNPLGYVPVLVDGDTVVFESFAILMNFVEDKVCPDEKLAWAQCHTGKGFAGKIY
;
A
#
# COMPACT_ATOMS: atom_id res chain seq x y z
N MET A 1 1.10 4.05 -1.60
CA MET A 1 2.38 4.59 -1.07
C MET A 1 2.30 6.07 -0.71
N ILE A 2 1.54 6.92 -1.42
CA ILE A 2 1.35 8.33 -1.03
C ILE A 2 0.83 8.43 0.41
N ALA A 3 -0.22 7.67 0.75
CA ALA A 3 -0.77 7.65 2.11
C ALA A 3 0.25 7.33 3.20
N ILE A 4 1.04 6.26 3.07
CA ILE A 4 2.06 5.87 4.07
C ILE A 4 3.09 6.98 4.29
N LYS A 5 3.53 7.62 3.21
CA LYS A 5 4.49 8.74 3.27
C LYS A 5 3.88 9.97 3.95
N ASP A 6 2.61 10.27 3.68
CA ASP A 6 1.91 11.42 4.25
C ASP A 6 1.73 11.31 5.77
N PHE A 7 1.68 10.07 6.31
CA PHE A 7 1.66 9.81 7.75
C PHE A 7 3.04 9.83 8.42
N GLY A 8 4.11 10.15 7.68
CA GLY A 8 5.47 10.20 8.22
C GLY A 8 6.02 8.84 8.67
N LEU A 9 5.40 7.75 8.23
CA LEU A 9 5.84 6.40 8.56
C LEU A 9 7.06 6.04 7.70
N SER A 10 8.09 5.50 8.36
CA SER A 10 9.30 5.03 7.68
C SER A 10 9.02 3.67 7.05
N PHE A 11 9.38 3.51 5.79
CA PHE A 11 9.27 2.24 5.06
C PHE A 11 10.44 2.07 4.11
N ASP A 12 10.87 0.83 3.93
CA ASP A 12 11.87 0.48 2.92
C ASP A 12 11.19 0.27 1.58
N TYR A 13 11.53 1.11 0.60
CA TYR A 13 11.00 0.99 -0.74
C TYR A 13 11.82 -0.03 -1.55
N VAL A 14 11.18 -1.14 -1.89
CA VAL A 14 11.74 -2.14 -2.82
C VAL A 14 11.07 -1.98 -4.18
N ALA A 15 11.85 -1.60 -5.19
CA ALA A 15 11.36 -1.51 -6.56
C ALA A 15 11.19 -2.91 -7.18
N VAL A 16 10.05 -3.15 -7.81
CA VAL A 16 9.77 -4.39 -8.54
C VAL A 16 9.81 -4.09 -10.04
N ASN A 17 10.72 -4.74 -10.76
CA ASN A 17 10.87 -4.55 -12.20
C ASN A 17 9.82 -5.35 -12.98
N MET A 18 8.82 -4.63 -13.49
CA MET A 18 7.74 -5.17 -14.32
C MET A 18 8.26 -5.79 -15.62
N ALA A 19 9.26 -5.18 -16.27
CA ALA A 19 9.77 -5.62 -17.56
C ALA A 19 10.60 -6.91 -17.45
N LYS A 20 11.28 -7.10 -16.31
CA LYS A 20 11.97 -8.36 -15.99
C LYS A 20 11.07 -9.43 -15.42
N GLY A 21 9.78 -9.13 -15.20
CA GLY A 21 8.83 -10.08 -14.64
C GLY A 21 9.08 -10.42 -13.18
N GLU A 22 9.75 -9.55 -12.40
CA GLU A 22 10.11 -9.83 -11.01
C GLU A 22 8.88 -10.15 -10.13
N ARG A 23 7.71 -9.57 -10.46
CA ARG A 23 6.42 -9.87 -9.81
C ARG A 23 5.87 -11.29 -10.04
N LEU A 24 6.46 -12.03 -10.99
CA LEU A 24 6.07 -13.40 -11.36
C LEU A 24 7.09 -14.42 -10.84
N THR A 25 8.14 -13.96 -10.15
CA THR A 25 9.12 -14.86 -9.53
C THR A 25 8.44 -15.67 -8.43
N PRO A 26 8.87 -16.93 -8.20
CA PRO A 26 8.35 -17.74 -7.10
C PRO A 26 8.45 -17.04 -5.75
N GLU A 27 9.50 -16.25 -5.53
CA GLU A 27 9.72 -15.49 -4.30
C GLU A 27 8.67 -14.38 -4.13
N TYR A 28 8.33 -13.66 -5.19
CA TYR A 28 7.29 -12.63 -5.14
C TYR A 28 5.88 -13.24 -5.01
N LEU A 29 5.63 -14.35 -5.69
CA LEU A 29 4.34 -15.04 -5.65
C LEU A 29 4.04 -15.66 -4.27
N GLN A 30 5.06 -15.94 -3.46
CA GLN A 30 4.87 -16.29 -2.05
C GLN A 30 4.28 -15.14 -1.24
N LEU A 31 4.56 -13.89 -1.61
CA LEU A 31 4.02 -12.69 -0.96
C LEU A 31 2.64 -12.33 -1.49
N ASN A 32 2.49 -12.33 -2.81
CA ASN A 32 1.21 -12.07 -3.47
C ASN A 32 0.99 -13.08 -4.60
N PRO A 33 0.14 -14.10 -4.39
CA PRO A 33 -0.17 -15.10 -5.41
C PRO A 33 -0.75 -14.53 -6.70
N LEU A 34 -1.31 -13.31 -6.66
CA LEU A 34 -1.83 -12.62 -7.84
C LEU A 34 -0.71 -11.96 -8.68
N GLY A 35 0.49 -11.80 -8.11
CA GLY A 35 1.64 -11.20 -8.81
C GLY A 35 1.43 -9.73 -9.14
N TYR A 36 0.63 -9.00 -8.36
CA TYR A 36 0.40 -7.57 -8.50
C TYR A 36 1.16 -6.76 -7.45
N VAL A 37 1.43 -5.49 -7.79
CA VAL A 37 1.91 -4.46 -6.85
C VAL A 37 0.75 -3.52 -6.50
N PRO A 38 0.76 -2.86 -5.35
CA PRO A 38 1.75 -2.95 -4.26
C PRO A 38 1.52 -4.14 -3.32
N VAL A 39 2.59 -4.51 -2.60
CA VAL A 39 2.57 -5.43 -1.46
C VAL A 39 3.30 -4.73 -0.30
N LEU A 40 2.72 -4.80 0.88
CA LEU A 40 3.31 -4.33 2.12
C LEU A 40 3.65 -5.53 3.01
N VAL A 41 4.85 -5.51 3.58
CA VAL A 41 5.30 -6.49 4.57
C VAL A 41 5.60 -5.74 5.86
N ASP A 42 4.94 -6.12 6.96
CA ASP A 42 5.17 -5.60 8.31
C ASP A 42 5.40 -6.78 9.27
N GLY A 43 6.67 -7.11 9.51
CA GLY A 43 7.06 -8.30 10.27
C GLY A 43 6.55 -9.58 9.61
N ASP A 44 5.69 -10.33 10.32
CA ASP A 44 5.08 -11.57 9.83
C ASP A 44 3.81 -11.32 8.99
N THR A 45 3.36 -10.07 8.89
CA THR A 45 2.11 -9.71 8.19
C THR A 45 2.42 -9.28 6.76
N VAL A 46 1.79 -9.95 5.80
CA VAL A 46 1.86 -9.58 4.38
C VAL A 46 0.48 -9.14 3.93
N VAL A 47 0.38 -7.90 3.43
CA VAL A 47 -0.86 -7.34 2.89
C VAL A 47 -0.62 -6.93 1.45
N PHE A 48 -1.43 -7.47 0.56
CA PHE A 48 -1.52 -7.07 -0.84
C PHE A 48 -2.91 -6.48 -1.09
N GLU A 49 -3.10 -5.80 -2.23
CA GLU A 49 -4.22 -4.87 -2.52
C GLU A 49 -4.06 -3.48 -1.90
N SER A 50 -4.11 -2.45 -2.76
CA SER A 50 -3.85 -1.07 -2.35
C SER A 50 -4.84 -0.53 -1.31
N PHE A 51 -6.11 -0.94 -1.39
CA PHE A 51 -7.13 -0.54 -0.43
C PHE A 51 -6.99 -1.27 0.91
N ALA A 52 -6.65 -2.56 0.89
CA ALA A 52 -6.42 -3.34 2.10
C ALA A 52 -5.17 -2.86 2.85
N ILE A 53 -4.08 -2.58 2.13
CA ILE A 53 -2.88 -1.95 2.70
C ILE A 53 -3.24 -0.63 3.35
N LEU A 54 -4.03 0.20 2.67
CA LEU A 54 -4.42 1.49 3.21
C LEU A 54 -5.27 1.36 4.48
N MET A 55 -6.30 0.53 4.47
CA MET A 55 -7.17 0.36 5.64
C MET A 55 -6.40 -0.28 6.80
N ASN A 56 -5.84 -1.48 6.64
CA ASN A 56 -5.16 -2.17 7.74
C ASN A 56 -3.97 -1.36 8.29
N PHE A 57 -3.13 -0.80 7.42
CA PHE A 57 -1.93 -0.12 7.89
C PHE A 57 -2.21 1.24 8.51
N VAL A 58 -3.17 2.00 7.99
CA VAL A 58 -3.56 3.28 8.59
C VAL A 58 -4.36 3.04 9.87
N GLU A 59 -5.26 2.06 9.88
CA GLU A 59 -6.05 1.72 11.07
C GLU A 59 -5.17 1.27 12.25
N ASP A 60 -4.16 0.44 11.99
CA ASP A 60 -3.30 -0.10 13.06
C ASP A 60 -2.22 0.88 13.51
N LYS A 61 -1.68 1.73 12.62
CA LYS A 61 -0.51 2.58 12.92
C LYS A 61 -0.83 4.06 13.15
N VAL A 62 -1.97 4.57 12.68
CA VAL A 62 -2.26 6.02 12.63
C VAL A 62 -3.33 6.46 13.64
N CYS A 63 -3.56 5.70 14.70
CA CYS A 63 -4.50 6.03 15.78
C CYS A 63 -5.99 5.93 15.35
N PRO A 64 -6.85 5.29 16.18
CA PRO A 64 -8.26 5.09 15.83
C PRO A 64 -9.12 6.37 15.81
N ASP A 65 -8.64 7.49 16.33
CA ASP A 65 -9.39 8.77 16.36
C ASP A 65 -9.28 9.56 15.04
N GLU A 66 -8.22 9.35 14.25
CA GLU A 66 -8.06 10.02 12.93
C GLU A 66 -8.74 9.27 11.77
N LYS A 67 -9.37 8.11 12.05
CA LYS A 67 -10.04 7.19 11.10
C LYS A 67 -10.91 7.90 10.06
N LEU A 68 -11.70 8.89 10.48
CA LEU A 68 -12.66 9.59 9.62
C LEU A 68 -12.06 10.82 8.93
N ALA A 69 -11.14 11.54 9.59
CA ALA A 69 -10.62 12.80 9.08
C ALA A 69 -9.76 12.59 7.83
N TRP A 70 -8.87 11.58 7.83
CA TRP A 70 -8.02 11.30 6.67
C TRP A 70 -8.83 10.78 5.48
N ALA A 71 -9.72 9.82 5.71
CA ALA A 71 -10.58 9.25 4.67
C ALA A 71 -11.48 10.34 4.07
N GLN A 72 -12.14 11.15 4.90
CA GLN A 72 -12.98 12.25 4.41
C GLN A 72 -12.18 13.32 3.64
N CYS A 73 -10.95 13.63 4.07
CA CYS A 73 -10.08 14.60 3.39
C CYS A 73 -9.73 14.18 1.95
N HIS A 74 -9.54 12.87 1.70
CA HIS A 74 -9.12 12.34 0.41
C HIS A 74 -10.26 11.77 -0.44
N THR A 75 -11.36 11.29 0.16
CA THR A 75 -12.55 10.84 -0.59
C THR A 75 -13.46 12.01 -1.00
N GLY A 76 -13.35 13.17 -0.32
CA GLY A 76 -14.11 14.39 -0.63
C GLY A 76 -13.52 15.25 -1.76
N LYS A 77 -12.28 14.98 -2.19
CA LYS A 77 -11.63 15.65 -3.32
C LYS A 77 -11.58 14.66 -4.48
N GLY A 78 -12.52 14.79 -5.41
CA GLY A 78 -12.63 13.91 -6.58
C GLY A 78 -11.25 13.64 -7.21
N PHE A 79 -10.93 12.36 -7.41
CA PHE A 79 -9.69 11.94 -8.04
C PHE A 79 -9.64 12.44 -9.50
N ALA A 80 -9.05 13.61 -9.71
CA ALA A 80 -8.61 14.09 -11.01
C ALA A 80 -7.09 13.93 -11.09
N GLY A 81 -6.64 12.72 -11.40
CA GLY A 81 -5.24 12.42 -11.63
C GLY A 81 -5.10 11.49 -12.82
N LYS A 82 -4.43 11.95 -13.88
CA LYS A 82 -4.00 11.06 -14.97
C LYS A 82 -2.95 10.11 -14.41
N ILE A 83 -3.23 8.81 -14.48
CA ILE A 83 -2.32 7.74 -14.11
C ILE A 83 -1.53 7.38 -15.38
N TYR A 84 -0.20 7.41 -15.29
CA TYR A 84 0.71 6.79 -16.25
C TYR A 84 1.23 5.49 -15.65
#